data_AF-A0A953WXV7-F1
#
_entry.id   AF-A0A953WXV7-F1
#
_cell.length_a   1.000
_cell.length_b   1.000
_cell.length_c   1.000
_cell.angle_alpha   90.00
_cell.angle_beta   90.00
_cell.angle_gamma   90.00
#
_symmetry.space_group_name_H-M   'P 1'
#
loop_
_entity.id
_entity.type
_entity.pdbx_description
1 polymer ?
#
loop_
_entity_poly.entity_id
_entity_poly.type
_entity_poly.pdbx_seq_one_letter_code
_entity_poly.pdbx_strand_id
1 'polypeptide(L)'
;QRMFDLPQSTWADYDSALISKGGGIFDRSAKSIALSPEIKALTGLAKDAVTPDELIHALLKSPADLLWFGGIGTYVKAGSESHGDVGDRANDPIRINARELRAKVIGEGANLGLTQAARIEFALAGGRTNTDAIDNSAGVDSSDHEVNIKILAAEAIRLGTLKAEARDALLADMTDDVAAHVLRHNYDQTAALTLAESMAQNDHEALERLMVYLEDRGVLNRALEGLPDTGEMKVRAEQGQWLTRPELAVLLAWSKITLFDDLVASDLPDDPYFASVLKAYFPSPIDGFDEAMANHRLKREIIATVVANRSLDMGGPIPLLRLREVTGADNAAAIRGLEVARAVLDFETFRGQVDALDTVIDADVQTDLRLQAAGALHEATVWFIQSMPGTPVGDVVRQMHAPLNEFKAALAGIHSPFPAARIERTARGFIKRGAPQDLAHWAAAMNHFAQGLVVVDVAGRSGADVAAAGACFYQIGDALRLDRLRAAAREGLAKAGFWDRVAGRRLISELVRMQAAATEDALAQGGPDTWLGHHQEGRRALLGSLAALSKEKTWSFAKFALSADAVRQFMTR
;
A
#
# COMPACT_ATOMS: atom_id res chain seq x y z
N GLN A 1 -33.01 3.54 -9.92
CA GLN A 1 -33.27 3.31 -8.49
C GLN A 1 -34.42 2.33 -8.41
N ARG A 2 -34.26 1.19 -7.71
CA ARG A 2 -35.13 0.03 -8.00
C ARG A 2 -35.78 -0.68 -6.81
N MET A 3 -35.20 -0.68 -5.60
CA MET A 3 -35.84 -1.32 -4.43
C MET A 3 -35.58 -0.62 -3.08
N PHE A 4 -34.55 0.24 -2.98
CA PHE A 4 -34.10 0.83 -1.71
C PHE A 4 -35.14 1.73 -1.02
N ASP A 5 -35.97 2.43 -1.79
CA ASP A 5 -36.96 3.38 -1.25
C ASP A 5 -38.25 2.68 -0.77
N LEU A 6 -38.37 1.36 -0.95
CA LEU A 6 -39.52 0.60 -0.50
C LEU A 6 -39.37 0.25 0.99
N PRO A 7 -40.41 0.48 1.83
CA PRO A 7 -40.37 0.13 3.25
C PRO A 7 -40.08 -1.35 3.51
N GLN A 8 -40.51 -2.21 2.57
CA GLN A 8 -40.20 -3.63 2.48
C GLN A 8 -40.10 -3.97 0.99
N SER A 9 -39.08 -4.74 0.60
CA SER A 9 -38.88 -5.18 -0.78
C SER A 9 -38.50 -6.64 -0.83
N THR A 10 -38.90 -7.32 -1.89
CA THR A 10 -38.50 -8.66 -2.29
C THR A 10 -37.90 -8.61 -3.69
N TRP A 11 -37.23 -9.69 -4.12
CA TRP A 11 -36.77 -9.77 -5.50
C TRP A 11 -37.89 -9.63 -6.52
N ALA A 12 -39.15 -9.96 -6.18
CA ALA A 12 -40.29 -9.79 -7.09
C ALA A 12 -40.63 -8.32 -7.38
N ASP A 13 -40.18 -7.39 -6.53
CA ASP A 13 -40.36 -5.94 -6.72
C ASP A 13 -39.33 -5.34 -7.70
N TYR A 14 -38.35 -6.13 -8.13
CA TYR A 14 -37.36 -5.70 -9.09
C TYR A 14 -38.00 -5.47 -10.47
N ASP A 15 -37.71 -4.32 -11.08
CA ASP A 15 -38.24 -3.98 -12.39
C ASP A 15 -37.75 -4.96 -13.47
N SER A 16 -38.66 -5.87 -13.86
CA SER A 16 -38.43 -6.90 -14.87
C SER A 16 -38.10 -6.34 -16.26
N ALA A 17 -38.46 -5.09 -16.58
CA ALA A 17 -38.11 -4.47 -17.87
C ALA A 17 -36.58 -4.28 -18.03
N LEU A 18 -35.84 -4.38 -16.93
CA LEU A 18 -34.39 -4.19 -16.88
C LEU A 18 -33.63 -5.52 -16.87
N ILE A 19 -34.36 -6.64 -16.88
CA ILE A 19 -33.81 -7.97 -17.03
C ILE A 19 -33.63 -8.25 -18.52
N SER A 20 -32.43 -8.69 -18.90
CA SER A 20 -32.13 -9.08 -20.28
C SER A 20 -33.11 -10.12 -20.80
N LYS A 21 -33.35 -10.11 -22.10
CA LYS A 21 -34.21 -11.09 -22.78
C LYS A 21 -33.86 -12.53 -22.35
N GLY A 22 -34.88 -13.30 -21.99
CA GLY A 22 -34.76 -14.69 -21.56
C GLY A 22 -34.36 -14.86 -20.08
N GLY A 23 -33.95 -13.80 -19.39
CA GLY A 23 -33.78 -13.79 -17.94
C GLY A 23 -35.13 -13.68 -17.20
N GLY A 24 -35.09 -13.84 -15.89
CA GLY A 24 -36.27 -13.72 -15.06
C GLY A 24 -35.96 -13.73 -13.57
N ILE A 25 -37.01 -13.53 -12.78
CA ILE A 25 -36.99 -13.64 -11.33
C ILE A 25 -37.65 -14.95 -10.97
N PHE A 26 -36.94 -15.82 -10.26
CA PHE A 26 -37.40 -17.16 -9.95
C PHE A 26 -37.46 -17.36 -8.43
N ASP A 27 -38.55 -17.94 -7.95
CA ASP A 27 -38.70 -18.29 -6.55
C ASP A 27 -37.79 -19.48 -6.22
N ARG A 28 -36.95 -19.33 -5.20
CA ARG A 28 -36.05 -20.38 -4.72
C ARG A 28 -36.80 -21.61 -4.19
N SER A 29 -38.05 -21.44 -3.75
CA SER A 29 -38.92 -22.52 -3.27
C SER A 29 -39.73 -23.23 -4.37
N ALA A 30 -39.60 -22.78 -5.64
CA ALA A 30 -40.29 -23.40 -6.76
C ALA A 30 -39.88 -24.88 -6.92
N LYS A 31 -40.84 -25.74 -7.25
CA LYS A 31 -40.53 -27.16 -7.55
C LYS A 31 -39.82 -27.34 -8.89
N SER A 32 -40.01 -26.41 -9.80
CA SER A 32 -39.46 -26.45 -11.15
C SER A 32 -39.44 -25.05 -11.75
N ILE A 33 -38.38 -24.74 -12.50
CA ILE A 33 -38.17 -23.50 -13.24
C ILE A 33 -38.06 -23.86 -14.72
N ALA A 34 -38.92 -23.29 -15.55
CA ALA A 34 -38.82 -23.40 -17.00
C ALA A 34 -37.63 -22.59 -17.52
N LEU A 35 -36.80 -23.20 -18.37
CA LEU A 35 -35.60 -22.59 -18.91
C LEU A 35 -35.86 -21.98 -20.28
N SER A 36 -35.54 -20.69 -20.41
CA SER A 36 -35.48 -20.03 -21.72
C SER A 36 -34.30 -20.57 -22.55
N PRO A 37 -34.34 -20.43 -23.89
CA PRO A 37 -33.18 -20.72 -24.73
C PRO A 37 -31.90 -19.98 -24.28
N GLU A 38 -32.04 -18.74 -23.81
CA GLU A 38 -30.94 -17.93 -23.31
C GLU A 38 -30.35 -18.50 -22.00
N ILE A 39 -31.17 -18.92 -21.04
CA ILE A 39 -30.68 -19.56 -19.79
C ILE A 39 -29.99 -20.88 -20.10
N LYS A 40 -30.55 -21.70 -21.00
CA LYS A 40 -29.90 -22.95 -21.45
C LYS A 40 -28.55 -22.69 -22.09
N ALA A 41 -28.44 -21.67 -22.94
CA ALA A 41 -27.18 -21.29 -23.58
C ALA A 41 -26.13 -20.83 -22.56
N LEU A 42 -26.52 -20.07 -21.54
CA LEU A 42 -25.63 -19.61 -20.46
C LEU A 42 -25.13 -20.78 -19.60
N THR A 43 -26.05 -21.64 -19.17
CA THR A 43 -25.81 -22.68 -18.14
C THR A 43 -25.33 -24.01 -18.72
N GLY A 44 -25.55 -24.24 -20.02
CA GLY A 44 -25.31 -25.54 -20.68
C GLY A 44 -26.36 -26.61 -20.35
N LEU A 45 -27.45 -26.26 -19.67
CA LEU A 45 -28.54 -27.19 -19.34
C LEU A 45 -29.38 -27.51 -20.58
N ALA A 46 -29.62 -28.80 -20.86
CA ALA A 46 -30.42 -29.23 -22.01
C ALA A 46 -31.93 -29.33 -21.71
N LYS A 47 -32.31 -29.61 -20.46
CA LYS A 47 -33.70 -29.80 -20.01
C LYS A 47 -34.53 -28.53 -20.22
N ASP A 48 -35.82 -28.68 -20.51
CA ASP A 48 -36.77 -27.56 -20.61
C ASP A 48 -37.14 -26.97 -19.25
N ALA A 49 -36.99 -27.74 -18.17
CA ALA A 49 -37.19 -27.28 -16.81
C ALA A 49 -36.30 -28.04 -15.83
N VAL A 50 -35.90 -27.38 -14.74
CA VAL A 50 -34.99 -27.89 -13.71
C VAL A 50 -35.45 -27.47 -12.32
N THR A 51 -34.89 -28.05 -11.27
CA THR A 51 -35.08 -27.52 -9.90
C THR A 51 -34.28 -26.23 -9.69
N PRO A 52 -34.62 -25.38 -8.70
CA PRO A 52 -33.81 -24.22 -8.34
C PRO A 52 -32.36 -24.58 -8.03
N ASP A 53 -32.12 -25.69 -7.31
CA ASP A 53 -30.77 -26.14 -6.96
C ASP A 53 -29.96 -26.54 -8.20
N GLU A 54 -30.56 -27.27 -9.14
CA GLU A 54 -29.94 -27.61 -10.43
C GLU A 54 -29.55 -26.34 -11.20
N LEU A 55 -30.42 -25.32 -11.20
CA LEU A 55 -30.15 -24.05 -11.86
C LEU A 55 -29.03 -23.25 -11.17
N ILE A 56 -29.07 -23.12 -9.84
CA ILE A 56 -28.03 -22.39 -9.07
C ILE A 56 -26.67 -23.07 -9.26
N HIS A 57 -26.61 -24.40 -9.16
CA HIS A 57 -25.38 -25.16 -9.37
C HIS A 57 -24.79 -24.94 -10.77
N ALA A 58 -25.63 -24.83 -11.80
CA ALA A 58 -25.18 -24.53 -13.16
C ALA A 58 -24.77 -23.06 -13.34
N LEU A 59 -25.46 -22.12 -12.68
CA LEU A 59 -25.13 -20.69 -12.69
C LEU A 59 -23.76 -20.43 -12.06
N LEU A 60 -23.43 -21.09 -10.95
CA LEU A 60 -22.10 -20.98 -10.33
C LEU A 60 -20.96 -21.41 -11.27
N LYS A 61 -21.24 -22.31 -12.22
CA LYS A 61 -20.26 -22.80 -13.23
C LYS A 61 -20.35 -22.05 -14.56
N SER A 62 -21.24 -21.06 -14.68
CA SER A 62 -21.47 -20.34 -15.92
C SER A 62 -20.36 -19.30 -16.16
N PRO A 63 -20.00 -19.01 -17.43
CA PRO A 63 -19.03 -17.97 -17.74
C PRO A 63 -19.59 -16.60 -17.38
N ALA A 64 -18.81 -15.80 -16.66
CA ALA A 64 -19.14 -14.43 -16.29
C ALA A 64 -17.86 -13.60 -16.10
N ASP A 65 -17.95 -12.28 -16.24
CA ASP A 65 -16.83 -11.41 -15.86
C ASP A 65 -16.75 -11.26 -14.33
N LEU A 66 -17.90 -11.06 -13.68
CA LEU A 66 -18.02 -10.95 -12.21
C LEU A 66 -19.12 -11.89 -11.69
N LEU A 67 -18.80 -12.64 -10.65
CA LEU A 67 -19.78 -13.33 -9.81
C LEU A 67 -19.80 -12.67 -8.42
N TRP A 68 -20.96 -12.15 -8.05
CA TRP A 68 -21.15 -11.43 -6.78
C TRP A 68 -22.02 -12.25 -5.80
N PHE A 69 -21.46 -12.56 -4.63
CA PHE A 69 -22.19 -13.24 -3.56
C PHE A 69 -22.84 -12.21 -2.65
N GLY A 70 -24.16 -12.00 -2.81
CA GLY A 70 -24.95 -11.10 -1.97
C GLY A 70 -25.79 -11.77 -0.89
N GLY A 71 -25.67 -13.09 -0.72
CA GLY A 71 -26.44 -13.88 0.25
C GLY A 71 -25.53 -14.78 1.10
N ILE A 72 -25.99 -15.09 2.31
CA ILE A 72 -25.23 -15.92 3.27
C ILE A 72 -25.19 -17.37 2.78
N GLY A 73 -24.02 -17.98 2.81
CA GLY A 73 -23.81 -19.40 2.53
C GLY A 73 -22.48 -19.66 1.84
N THR A 74 -21.92 -20.86 2.04
CA THR A 74 -20.66 -21.26 1.42
C THR A 74 -20.91 -22.12 0.19
N TYR A 75 -20.84 -21.47 -0.96
CA TYR A 75 -21.17 -22.01 -2.28
C TYR A 75 -19.99 -22.65 -3.00
N VAL A 76 -18.77 -22.33 -2.59
CA VAL A 76 -17.55 -22.84 -3.22
C VAL A 76 -16.56 -23.32 -2.17
N LYS A 77 -15.98 -24.50 -2.40
CA LYS A 77 -14.89 -25.07 -1.61
C LYS A 77 -13.67 -25.38 -2.50
N ALA A 78 -12.51 -25.60 -1.92
CA ALA A 78 -11.39 -26.17 -2.64
C ALA A 78 -11.67 -27.63 -3.03
N GLY A 79 -11.02 -28.10 -4.10
CA GLY A 79 -11.09 -29.50 -4.50
C GLY A 79 -10.59 -30.49 -3.43
N SER A 80 -9.73 -30.04 -2.53
CA SER A 80 -9.19 -30.82 -1.40
C SER A 80 -10.15 -30.92 -0.20
N GLU A 81 -11.17 -30.08 -0.12
CA GLU A 81 -12.14 -30.09 0.98
C GLU A 81 -13.31 -31.02 0.63
N SER A 82 -13.87 -31.72 1.61
CA SER A 82 -15.16 -32.39 1.48
C SER A 82 -16.30 -31.40 1.74
N HIS A 83 -17.55 -31.75 1.37
CA HIS A 83 -18.71 -30.94 1.75
C HIS A 83 -18.87 -30.83 3.28
N GLY A 84 -18.52 -31.90 4.00
CA GLY A 84 -18.62 -31.94 5.47
C GLY A 84 -17.65 -30.98 6.18
N ASP A 85 -16.48 -30.73 5.58
CA ASP A 85 -15.45 -29.85 6.17
C ASP A 85 -15.88 -28.38 6.21
N VAL A 86 -16.76 -27.97 5.28
CA VAL A 86 -17.21 -26.58 5.13
C VAL A 86 -18.17 -26.14 6.24
N GLY A 87 -18.89 -27.06 6.85
CA GLY A 87 -19.82 -26.75 7.95
C GLY A 87 -21.16 -26.14 7.54
N ASP A 88 -21.45 -25.95 6.25
CA ASP A 88 -22.71 -25.42 5.74
C ASP A 88 -23.51 -26.46 4.94
N ARG A 89 -24.27 -27.32 5.64
CA ARG A 89 -25.03 -28.40 5.00
C ARG A 89 -26.15 -27.92 4.08
N ALA A 90 -26.66 -26.71 4.28
CA ALA A 90 -27.78 -26.21 3.49
C ALA A 90 -27.40 -25.97 2.02
N ASN A 91 -26.13 -25.65 1.77
CA ASN A 91 -25.62 -25.43 0.40
C ASN A 91 -24.89 -26.65 -0.17
N ASP A 92 -24.79 -27.78 0.52
CA ASP A 92 -24.16 -29.01 0.00
C ASP A 92 -24.68 -29.43 -1.39
N PRO A 93 -26.00 -29.42 -1.68
CA PRO A 93 -26.52 -29.84 -2.99
C PRO A 93 -26.12 -28.94 -4.14
N ILE A 94 -25.78 -27.68 -3.87
CA ILE A 94 -25.44 -26.68 -4.89
C ILE A 94 -23.95 -26.32 -4.92
N ARG A 95 -23.19 -26.65 -3.87
CA ARG A 95 -21.78 -26.28 -3.74
C ARG A 95 -20.92 -26.87 -4.85
N ILE A 96 -19.98 -26.09 -5.33
CA ILE A 96 -19.01 -26.48 -6.37
C ILE A 96 -17.57 -26.39 -5.87
N ASN A 97 -16.63 -26.97 -6.61
CA ASN A 97 -15.20 -26.73 -6.38
C ASN A 97 -14.76 -25.43 -7.05
N ALA A 98 -13.74 -24.78 -6.50
CA ALA A 98 -13.19 -23.53 -7.03
C ALA A 98 -12.72 -23.64 -8.49
N ARG A 99 -12.16 -24.79 -8.88
CA ARG A 99 -11.74 -25.07 -10.28
C ARG A 99 -12.90 -25.16 -11.28
N GLU A 100 -14.14 -25.28 -10.81
CA GLU A 100 -15.33 -25.32 -11.66
C GLU A 100 -15.89 -23.92 -11.92
N LEU A 101 -15.41 -22.90 -11.21
CA LEU A 101 -15.74 -21.50 -11.48
C LEU A 101 -15.23 -21.09 -12.86
N ARG A 102 -16.08 -20.38 -13.60
CA ARG A 102 -15.74 -19.75 -14.87
C ARG A 102 -15.86 -18.24 -14.85
N ALA A 103 -16.14 -17.67 -13.68
CA ALA A 103 -16.07 -16.24 -13.46
C ALA A 103 -14.61 -15.77 -13.53
N LYS A 104 -14.36 -14.54 -14.01
CA LYS A 104 -13.01 -13.95 -13.97
C LYS A 104 -12.72 -13.30 -12.61
N VAL A 105 -13.74 -12.67 -12.03
CA VAL A 105 -13.68 -11.96 -10.75
C VAL A 105 -14.77 -12.48 -9.83
N ILE A 106 -14.43 -12.66 -8.56
CA ILE A 106 -15.37 -12.92 -7.48
C ILE A 106 -15.42 -11.69 -6.58
N GLY A 107 -16.63 -11.27 -6.19
CA GLY A 107 -16.86 -10.33 -5.11
C GLY A 107 -17.75 -10.95 -4.03
N GLU A 108 -17.31 -10.88 -2.77
CA GLU A 108 -18.04 -11.44 -1.64
C GLU A 108 -18.70 -10.34 -0.79
N GLY A 109 -19.88 -9.87 -1.23
CA GLY A 109 -20.70 -8.93 -0.47
C GLY A 109 -21.35 -9.51 0.79
N ALA A 110 -21.43 -10.85 0.89
CA ALA A 110 -21.84 -11.59 2.08
C ALA A 110 -20.65 -12.36 2.67
N ASN A 111 -20.78 -12.76 3.93
CA ASN A 111 -19.75 -13.55 4.60
C ASN A 111 -19.71 -14.98 4.07
N LEU A 112 -18.49 -15.50 3.89
CA LEU A 112 -18.16 -16.89 3.62
C LEU A 112 -18.82 -17.47 2.37
N GLY A 113 -18.91 -16.70 1.29
CA GLY A 113 -19.33 -17.20 -0.04
C GLY A 113 -18.43 -18.33 -0.53
N LEU A 114 -17.13 -18.20 -0.25
CA LEU A 114 -16.07 -19.17 -0.52
C LEU A 114 -15.36 -19.56 0.78
N THR A 115 -14.90 -20.81 0.88
CA THR A 115 -13.88 -21.15 1.89
C THR A 115 -12.57 -20.43 1.58
N GLN A 116 -11.72 -20.22 2.59
CA GLN A 116 -10.40 -19.63 2.37
C GLN A 116 -9.56 -20.46 1.38
N ALA A 117 -9.60 -21.78 1.49
CA ALA A 117 -8.90 -22.67 0.56
C ALA A 117 -9.45 -22.53 -0.88
N ALA A 118 -10.76 -22.32 -1.05
CA ALA A 118 -11.37 -22.07 -2.35
C ALA A 118 -10.90 -20.76 -2.98
N ARG A 119 -10.78 -19.69 -2.19
CA ARG A 119 -10.26 -18.39 -2.65
C ARG A 119 -8.85 -18.54 -3.18
N ILE A 120 -7.99 -19.25 -2.45
CA ILE A 120 -6.60 -19.52 -2.84
C ILE A 120 -6.55 -20.39 -4.10
N GLU A 121 -7.33 -21.47 -4.18
CA GLU A 121 -7.38 -22.34 -5.36
C GLU A 121 -7.86 -21.59 -6.62
N PHE A 122 -8.89 -20.75 -6.48
CA PHE A 122 -9.39 -19.91 -7.57
C PHE A 122 -8.33 -18.87 -8.01
N ALA A 123 -7.64 -18.24 -7.07
CA ALA A 123 -6.58 -17.28 -7.36
C ALA A 123 -5.38 -17.92 -8.07
N LEU A 124 -4.94 -19.10 -7.62
CA LEU A 124 -3.87 -19.87 -8.27
C LEU A 124 -4.24 -20.31 -9.69
N ALA A 125 -5.53 -20.47 -9.99
CA ALA A 125 -6.04 -20.75 -11.33
C ALA A 125 -6.13 -19.51 -12.24
N GLY A 126 -5.75 -18.32 -11.73
CA GLY A 126 -5.78 -17.05 -12.47
C GLY A 126 -7.06 -16.23 -12.28
N GLY A 127 -7.96 -16.67 -11.39
CA GLY A 127 -9.13 -15.90 -10.97
C GLY A 127 -8.75 -14.73 -10.05
N ARG A 128 -9.58 -13.68 -10.02
CA ARG A 128 -9.38 -12.52 -9.13
C ARG A 128 -10.38 -12.53 -7.99
N THR A 129 -9.89 -12.53 -6.75
CA THR A 129 -10.73 -12.50 -5.56
C THR A 129 -9.97 -11.89 -4.38
N ASN A 130 -10.67 -11.18 -3.52
CA ASN A 130 -10.20 -10.86 -2.17
C ASN A 130 -10.78 -11.90 -1.19
N THR A 131 -10.71 -11.60 0.10
CA THR A 131 -11.59 -12.18 1.12
C THR A 131 -12.85 -11.34 1.27
N ASP A 132 -13.91 -11.97 1.77
CA ASP A 132 -15.16 -11.30 2.18
C ASP A 132 -14.92 -10.09 3.10
N ALA A 133 -14.02 -10.21 4.08
CA ALA A 133 -13.68 -9.11 4.99
C ALA A 133 -13.16 -7.84 4.30
N ILE A 134 -12.63 -7.96 3.07
CA ILE A 134 -12.26 -6.82 2.24
C ILE A 134 -13.48 -6.33 1.44
N ASP A 135 -14.20 -7.24 0.79
CA ASP A 135 -15.27 -6.91 -0.17
C ASP A 135 -16.55 -6.39 0.50
N ASN A 136 -16.82 -6.76 1.76
CA ASN A 136 -18.03 -6.37 2.50
C ASN A 136 -17.78 -5.44 3.69
N SER A 137 -16.59 -4.85 3.78
CA SER A 137 -16.16 -4.04 4.94
C SER A 137 -16.99 -2.79 5.19
N ALA A 138 -17.67 -2.25 4.16
CA ALA A 138 -18.39 -0.99 4.20
C ALA A 138 -19.47 -0.89 5.29
N GLY A 139 -20.12 -2.01 5.63
CA GLY A 139 -21.15 -2.03 6.67
C GLY A 139 -20.58 -1.79 8.07
N VAL A 140 -19.43 -2.40 8.37
CA VAL A 140 -18.73 -2.21 9.65
C VAL A 140 -18.17 -0.79 9.74
N ASP A 141 -17.55 -0.31 8.66
CA ASP A 141 -16.96 1.03 8.58
C ASP A 141 -18.03 2.13 8.78
N SER A 142 -19.19 1.99 8.13
CA SER A 142 -20.32 2.90 8.31
C SER A 142 -20.82 2.93 9.76
N SER A 143 -20.85 1.77 10.43
CA SER A 143 -21.24 1.66 11.84
C SER A 143 -20.23 2.33 12.77
N ASP A 144 -18.94 2.22 12.48
CA ASP A 144 -17.88 2.90 13.24
C ASP A 144 -18.04 4.42 13.16
N HIS A 145 -18.25 4.95 11.95
CA HIS A 145 -18.55 6.37 11.74
C HIS A 145 -19.81 6.79 12.52
N GLU A 146 -20.90 6.03 12.40
CA GLU A 146 -22.16 6.33 13.09
C GLU A 146 -21.99 6.42 14.62
N VAL A 147 -21.29 5.46 15.22
CA VAL A 147 -21.05 5.42 16.67
C VAL A 147 -20.19 6.61 17.10
N ASN A 148 -19.08 6.88 16.41
CA ASN A 148 -18.18 7.98 16.76
C ASN A 148 -18.86 9.34 16.61
N ILE A 149 -19.63 9.55 15.54
CA ILE A 149 -20.40 10.77 15.33
C ILE A 149 -21.43 10.96 16.47
N LYS A 150 -22.12 9.90 16.90
CA LYS A 150 -23.08 9.99 18.01
C LYS A 150 -22.41 10.35 19.33
N ILE A 151 -21.23 9.80 19.60
CA ILE A 151 -20.44 10.15 20.79
C ILE A 151 -20.06 11.63 20.75
N LEU A 152 -19.58 12.12 19.61
CA LEU A 152 -19.23 13.53 19.42
C LEU A 152 -20.45 14.45 19.59
N ALA A 153 -21.57 14.11 18.97
CA ALA A 153 -22.81 14.89 19.07
C ALA A 153 -23.33 14.96 20.52
N ALA A 154 -23.24 13.85 21.27
CA ALA A 154 -23.60 13.82 22.68
C ALA A 154 -22.72 14.76 23.52
N GLU A 155 -21.42 14.83 23.23
CA GLU A 155 -20.52 15.76 23.89
C GLU A 155 -20.80 17.22 23.53
N ALA A 156 -21.09 17.51 22.26
CA ALA A 156 -21.50 18.86 21.83
C ALA A 156 -22.80 19.32 22.50
N ILE A 157 -23.77 18.41 22.70
CA ILE A 157 -24.99 18.69 23.46
C ILE A 157 -24.66 18.97 24.93
N ARG A 158 -23.77 18.19 25.54
CA ARG A 158 -23.34 18.38 26.93
C ARG A 158 -22.65 19.74 27.14
N LEU A 159 -21.87 20.19 26.16
CA LEU A 159 -21.22 21.51 26.15
C LEU A 159 -22.18 22.66 25.79
N GLY A 160 -23.39 22.35 25.33
CA GLY A 160 -24.40 23.34 24.93
C GLY A 160 -24.16 23.96 23.55
N THR A 161 -23.20 23.45 22.77
CA THR A 161 -22.90 23.94 21.41
C THR A 161 -23.82 23.31 20.35
N LEU A 162 -24.44 22.17 20.65
CA LEU A 162 -25.50 21.56 19.84
C LEU A 162 -26.81 21.47 20.66
N LYS A 163 -27.92 21.92 20.08
CA LYS A 163 -29.25 21.70 20.67
C LYS A 163 -29.66 20.25 20.48
N ALA A 164 -30.21 19.61 21.53
CA ALA A 164 -30.58 18.20 21.49
C ALA A 164 -31.58 17.87 20.36
N GLU A 165 -32.49 18.78 20.07
CA GLU A 165 -33.53 18.62 19.05
C GLU A 165 -32.98 18.71 17.61
N ALA A 166 -31.80 19.32 17.42
CA ALA A 166 -31.17 19.45 16.11
C ALA A 166 -30.31 18.23 15.73
N ARG A 167 -30.11 17.29 16.66
CA ARG A 167 -29.15 16.20 16.52
C ARG A 167 -29.50 15.23 15.39
N ASP A 168 -30.76 14.82 15.26
CA ASP A 168 -31.12 13.84 14.23
C ASP A 168 -31.10 14.44 12.81
N ALA A 169 -31.43 15.72 12.67
CA ALA A 169 -31.25 16.45 11.40
C ALA A 169 -29.76 16.55 11.02
N LEU A 170 -28.90 16.90 11.99
CA LEU A 170 -27.45 16.92 11.79
C LEU A 170 -26.92 15.56 11.33
N LEU A 171 -27.35 14.47 11.96
CA LEU A 171 -26.94 13.11 11.57
C LEU A 171 -27.33 12.79 10.12
N ALA A 172 -28.55 13.15 9.72
CA ALA A 172 -29.03 12.90 8.36
C ALA A 172 -28.21 13.66 7.30
N ASP A 173 -27.83 14.91 7.59
CA ASP A 173 -27.05 15.77 6.68
C ASP A 173 -25.66 15.19 6.33
N MET A 174 -25.11 14.31 7.18
CA MET A 174 -23.77 13.72 7.00
C MET A 174 -23.76 12.43 6.17
N THR A 175 -24.92 11.93 5.72
CA THR A 175 -25.05 10.61 5.09
C THR A 175 -24.11 10.43 3.89
N ASP A 176 -24.09 11.40 2.97
CA ASP A 176 -23.29 11.32 1.75
C ASP A 176 -21.78 11.44 2.04
N ASP A 177 -21.40 12.26 3.01
CA ASP A 177 -19.99 12.42 3.42
C ASP A 177 -19.47 11.15 4.11
N VAL A 178 -20.28 10.51 4.98
CA VAL A 178 -19.93 9.20 5.55
C VAL A 178 -19.78 8.16 4.45
N ALA A 179 -20.69 8.11 3.48
CA ALA A 179 -20.58 7.21 2.35
C ALA A 179 -19.29 7.46 1.54
N ALA A 180 -18.92 8.72 1.32
CA ALA A 180 -17.67 9.08 0.64
C ALA A 180 -16.42 8.62 1.42
N HIS A 181 -16.40 8.79 2.75
CA HIS A 181 -15.31 8.31 3.60
C HIS A 181 -15.15 6.79 3.52
N VAL A 182 -16.25 6.05 3.64
CA VAL A 182 -16.28 4.58 3.58
C VAL A 182 -15.82 4.07 2.20
N LEU A 183 -16.30 4.70 1.12
CA LEU A 183 -15.89 4.35 -0.24
C LEU A 183 -14.40 4.61 -0.45
N ARG A 184 -13.87 5.74 0.05
CA ARG A 184 -12.44 6.05 -0.03
C ARG A 184 -11.60 5.01 0.69
N HIS A 185 -12.00 4.59 1.88
CA HIS A 185 -11.29 3.57 2.66
C HIS A 185 -11.25 2.22 1.92
N ASN A 186 -12.36 1.79 1.33
CA ASN A 186 -12.43 0.56 0.53
C ASN A 186 -11.53 0.64 -0.73
N TYR A 187 -11.49 1.81 -1.38
CA TYR A 187 -10.61 2.04 -2.53
C TYR A 187 -9.12 1.93 -2.14
N ASP A 188 -8.73 2.57 -1.04
CA ASP A 188 -7.34 2.59 -0.57
C ASP A 188 -6.86 1.20 -0.13
N GLN A 189 -7.67 0.46 0.62
CA GLN A 189 -7.32 -0.89 1.08
C GLN A 189 -7.17 -1.89 -0.08
N THR A 190 -8.05 -1.82 -1.08
CA THR A 190 -7.96 -2.70 -2.25
C THR A 190 -6.77 -2.34 -3.15
N ALA A 191 -6.41 -1.06 -3.25
CA ALA A 191 -5.18 -0.63 -3.92
C ALA A 191 -3.94 -1.17 -3.21
N ALA A 192 -3.92 -1.18 -1.87
CA ALA A 192 -2.83 -1.73 -1.08
C ALA A 192 -2.58 -3.22 -1.38
N LEU A 193 -3.66 -4.00 -1.55
CA LEU A 193 -3.58 -5.41 -1.94
C LEU A 193 -3.05 -5.60 -3.36
N THR A 194 -3.39 -4.70 -4.29
CA THR A 194 -2.82 -4.70 -5.64
C THR A 194 -1.31 -4.48 -5.62
N LEU A 195 -0.84 -3.54 -4.79
CA LEU A 195 0.60 -3.32 -4.61
C LEU A 195 1.27 -4.54 -3.98
N ALA A 196 0.69 -5.10 -2.93
CA ALA A 196 1.21 -6.29 -2.27
C ALA A 196 1.31 -7.49 -3.22
N GLU A 197 0.27 -7.73 -4.03
CA GLU A 197 0.23 -8.81 -5.03
C GLU A 197 1.30 -8.63 -6.11
N SER A 198 1.47 -7.40 -6.63
CA SER A 198 2.51 -7.08 -7.61
C SER A 198 3.94 -7.31 -7.07
N MET A 199 4.11 -7.23 -5.75
CA MET A 199 5.39 -7.39 -5.06
C MET A 199 5.56 -8.77 -4.42
N ALA A 200 4.56 -9.65 -4.45
CA ALA A 200 4.55 -10.92 -3.71
C ALA A 200 5.76 -11.79 -4.01
N GLN A 201 6.23 -11.82 -5.25
CA GLN A 201 7.47 -12.50 -5.64
C GLN A 201 8.70 -11.91 -4.95
N ASN A 202 8.88 -10.60 -5.02
CA ASN A 202 10.03 -9.89 -4.45
C ASN A 202 10.01 -9.92 -2.91
N ASP A 203 8.81 -10.03 -2.35
CA ASP A 203 8.55 -9.92 -0.93
C ASP A 203 8.30 -11.30 -0.28
N HIS A 204 8.41 -12.41 -1.02
CA HIS A 204 8.11 -13.77 -0.55
C HIS A 204 8.77 -14.11 0.79
N GLU A 205 10.09 -13.93 0.90
CA GLU A 205 10.82 -14.15 2.16
C GLU A 205 10.38 -13.17 3.26
N ALA A 206 9.99 -11.94 2.90
CA ALA A 206 9.54 -10.94 3.87
C ALA A 206 8.11 -11.20 4.37
N LEU A 207 7.24 -11.77 3.54
CA LEU A 207 5.91 -12.24 3.91
C LEU A 207 6.01 -13.40 4.89
N GLU A 208 6.95 -14.34 4.69
CA GLU A 208 7.23 -15.38 5.68
C GLU A 208 7.65 -14.79 7.04
N ARG A 209 8.61 -13.85 7.05
CA ARG A 209 9.05 -13.22 8.30
C ARG A 209 7.95 -12.40 8.97
N LEU A 210 7.05 -11.79 8.20
CA LEU A 210 5.88 -11.13 8.75
C LEU A 210 4.97 -12.14 9.46
N MET A 211 4.70 -13.29 8.84
CA MET A 211 3.91 -14.34 9.48
C MET A 211 4.57 -14.82 10.79
N VAL A 212 5.87 -15.09 10.77
CA VAL A 212 6.62 -15.47 11.98
C VAL A 212 6.56 -14.38 13.05
N TYR A 213 6.74 -13.11 12.68
CA TYR A 213 6.63 -11.99 13.61
C TYR A 213 5.23 -11.91 14.27
N LEU A 214 4.16 -12.13 13.50
CA LEU A 214 2.79 -12.12 14.02
C LEU A 214 2.48 -13.36 14.88
N GLU A 215 3.07 -14.51 14.58
CA GLU A 215 3.00 -15.71 15.42
C GLU A 215 3.76 -15.51 16.74
N ASP A 216 4.96 -14.93 16.71
CA ASP A 216 5.76 -14.60 17.89
C ASP A 216 5.06 -13.58 18.80
N ARG A 217 4.22 -12.71 18.21
CA ARG A 217 3.32 -11.78 18.92
C ARG A 217 2.08 -12.47 19.50
N GLY A 218 1.82 -13.72 19.13
CA GLY A 218 0.66 -14.50 19.58
C GLY A 218 -0.66 -14.09 18.95
N VAL A 219 -0.65 -13.30 17.86
CA VAL A 219 -1.85 -12.80 17.20
C VAL A 219 -2.26 -13.63 15.97
N LEU A 220 -1.29 -14.29 15.33
CA LEU A 220 -1.54 -15.10 14.13
C LEU A 220 -1.44 -16.60 14.43
N ASN A 221 -2.37 -17.37 13.83
CA ASN A 221 -2.25 -18.81 13.68
C ASN A 221 -2.38 -19.17 12.20
N ARG A 222 -1.26 -19.48 11.54
CA ARG A 222 -1.23 -19.73 10.09
C ARG A 222 -2.16 -20.85 9.64
N ALA A 223 -2.24 -21.94 10.40
CA ALA A 223 -3.07 -23.09 10.04
C ALA A 223 -4.56 -22.73 10.05
N LEU A 224 -5.00 -21.94 11.02
CA LEU A 224 -6.39 -21.47 11.11
C LEU A 224 -6.75 -20.51 9.97
N GLU A 225 -5.79 -19.70 9.55
CA GLU A 225 -5.95 -18.69 8.51
C GLU A 225 -5.71 -19.23 7.08
N GLY A 226 -5.36 -20.51 6.93
CA GLY A 226 -5.03 -21.11 5.64
C GLY A 226 -3.76 -20.55 5.00
N LEU A 227 -2.79 -20.13 5.81
CA LEU A 227 -1.49 -19.61 5.39
C LEU A 227 -0.41 -20.69 5.41
N PRO A 228 0.59 -20.64 4.49
CA PRO A 228 1.63 -21.66 4.39
C PRO A 228 2.63 -21.63 5.54
N ASP A 229 3.04 -22.82 5.98
CA ASP A 229 4.16 -22.97 6.92
C ASP A 229 5.52 -22.69 6.25
N THR A 230 6.61 -22.70 7.04
CA THR A 230 7.97 -22.46 6.53
C THR A 230 8.44 -23.49 5.50
N GLY A 231 8.00 -24.75 5.61
CA GLY A 231 8.32 -25.79 4.62
C GLY A 231 7.60 -25.52 3.30
N GLU A 232 6.31 -25.20 3.38
CA GLU A 232 5.48 -24.88 2.22
C GLU A 232 5.96 -23.60 1.53
N MET A 233 6.36 -22.56 2.26
CA MET A 233 6.95 -21.35 1.69
C MET A 233 8.19 -21.65 0.82
N LYS A 234 9.02 -22.62 1.19
CA LYS A 234 10.18 -23.04 0.39
C LYS A 234 9.77 -23.76 -0.88
N VAL A 235 8.87 -24.74 -0.76
CA VAL A 235 8.34 -25.50 -1.92
C VAL A 235 7.67 -24.56 -2.92
N ARG A 236 6.87 -23.62 -2.42
CA ARG A 236 6.21 -22.58 -3.22
C ARG A 236 7.21 -21.70 -3.96
N ALA A 237 8.31 -21.30 -3.32
CA ALA A 237 9.37 -20.53 -3.98
C ALA A 237 10.04 -21.30 -5.13
N GLU A 238 10.32 -22.60 -4.94
CA GLU A 238 10.90 -23.47 -5.97
C GLU A 238 9.95 -23.66 -7.18
N GLN A 239 8.65 -23.57 -6.95
CA GLN A 239 7.61 -23.69 -7.98
C GLN A 239 7.18 -22.35 -8.58
N GLY A 240 7.71 -21.23 -8.10
CA GLY A 240 7.28 -19.88 -8.51
C GLY A 240 5.84 -19.54 -8.13
N GLN A 241 5.33 -20.12 -7.05
CA GLN A 241 3.97 -19.90 -6.53
C GLN A 241 4.02 -18.96 -5.32
N TRP A 242 3.77 -17.67 -5.53
CA TRP A 242 3.82 -16.67 -4.46
C TRP A 242 2.49 -16.61 -3.70
N LEU A 243 2.45 -15.91 -2.55
CA LEU A 243 1.19 -15.70 -1.83
C LEU A 243 0.18 -14.99 -2.73
N THR A 244 -1.04 -15.51 -2.72
CA THR A 244 -2.18 -14.99 -3.47
C THR A 244 -2.83 -13.81 -2.75
N ARG A 245 -3.64 -13.04 -3.47
CA ARG A 245 -4.36 -11.88 -2.93
C ARG A 245 -5.21 -12.19 -1.68
N PRO A 246 -5.93 -13.32 -1.57
CA PRO A 246 -6.61 -13.71 -0.32
C PRO A 246 -5.68 -13.93 0.87
N GLU A 247 -4.50 -14.50 0.65
CA GLU A 247 -3.49 -14.68 1.72
C GLU A 247 -2.91 -13.32 2.14
N LEU A 248 -2.66 -12.43 1.18
CA LEU A 248 -2.21 -11.06 1.45
C LEU A 248 -3.26 -10.23 2.20
N ALA A 249 -4.56 -10.45 1.93
CA ALA A 249 -5.66 -9.81 2.65
C ALA A 249 -5.68 -10.17 4.14
N VAL A 250 -5.45 -11.44 4.47
CA VAL A 250 -5.29 -11.90 5.85
C VAL A 250 -4.11 -11.20 6.53
N LEU A 251 -2.95 -11.16 5.86
CA LEU A 251 -1.76 -10.50 6.43
C LEU A 251 -1.95 -9.00 6.61
N LEU A 252 -2.65 -8.34 5.69
CA LEU A 252 -2.99 -6.92 5.80
C LEU A 252 -3.89 -6.65 7.01
N ALA A 253 -4.92 -7.47 7.22
CA ALA A 253 -5.83 -7.35 8.36
C ALA A 253 -5.08 -7.50 9.70
N TRP A 254 -4.29 -8.56 9.86
CA TRP A 254 -3.51 -8.78 11.09
C TRP A 254 -2.44 -7.69 11.31
N SER A 255 -1.85 -7.16 10.24
CA SER A 255 -0.93 -6.03 10.33
C SER A 255 -1.63 -4.75 10.81
N LYS A 256 -2.84 -4.47 10.31
CA LYS A 256 -3.66 -3.31 10.74
C LYS A 256 -4.04 -3.42 12.21
N ILE A 257 -4.53 -4.57 12.65
CA ILE A 257 -4.92 -4.83 14.05
C ILE A 257 -3.71 -4.66 14.98
N THR A 258 -2.59 -5.32 14.65
CA THR A 258 -1.36 -5.26 15.48
C THR A 258 -0.82 -3.83 15.57
N LEU A 259 -0.82 -3.10 14.45
CA LEU A 259 -0.36 -1.72 14.42
C LEU A 259 -1.28 -0.79 15.22
N PHE A 260 -2.61 -0.96 15.10
CA PHE A 260 -3.57 -0.20 15.87
C PHE A 260 -3.29 -0.31 17.38
N ASP A 261 -3.13 -1.54 17.90
CA ASP A 261 -2.85 -1.77 19.32
C ASP A 261 -1.55 -1.09 19.77
N ASP A 262 -0.49 -1.22 18.98
CA ASP A 262 0.80 -0.58 19.27
C ASP A 262 0.72 0.95 19.25
N LEU A 263 -0.09 1.53 18.34
CA LEU A 263 -0.29 2.98 18.26
C LEU A 263 -1.13 3.51 19.42
N VAL A 264 -2.23 2.84 19.77
CA VAL A 264 -3.07 3.21 20.92
C VAL A 264 -2.28 3.13 22.23
N ALA A 265 -1.35 2.18 22.36
CA ALA A 265 -0.49 2.06 23.54
C ALA A 265 0.66 3.10 23.60
N SER A 266 0.91 3.84 22.51
CA SER A 266 2.00 4.81 22.40
C SER A 266 1.56 6.26 22.69
N ASP A 267 2.51 7.20 22.67
CA ASP A 267 2.25 8.64 22.73
C ASP A 267 1.96 9.27 21.34
N LEU A 268 1.93 8.46 20.28
CA LEU A 268 1.71 8.95 18.91
C LEU A 268 0.38 9.68 18.74
N PRO A 269 -0.76 9.14 19.23
CA PRO A 269 -2.05 9.82 19.07
C PRO A 269 -2.16 11.17 19.81
N ASP A 270 -1.23 11.47 20.73
CA ASP A 270 -1.22 12.73 21.49
C ASP A 270 -0.41 13.85 20.82
N ASP A 271 0.32 13.55 19.73
CA ASP A 271 1.06 14.58 19.00
C ASP A 271 0.06 15.57 18.37
N PRO A 272 0.19 16.89 18.64
CA PRO A 272 -0.73 17.91 18.11
C PRO A 272 -0.91 17.89 16.59
N TYR A 273 0.07 17.35 15.86
CA TYR A 273 -0.03 17.16 14.41
C TYR A 273 -1.24 16.31 14.00
N PHE A 274 -1.66 15.34 14.81
CA PHE A 274 -2.77 14.45 14.48
C PHE A 274 -4.16 15.04 14.79
N ALA A 275 -4.24 16.27 15.34
CA ALA A 275 -5.52 16.94 15.53
C ALA A 275 -6.28 17.13 14.20
N SER A 276 -5.56 17.40 13.10
CA SER A 276 -6.19 17.49 11.76
C SER A 276 -6.65 16.14 11.23
N VAL A 277 -6.01 15.05 11.65
CA VAL A 277 -6.45 13.68 11.30
C VAL A 277 -7.77 13.36 12.01
N LEU A 278 -7.87 13.68 13.30
CA LEU A 278 -9.13 13.55 14.04
C LEU A 278 -10.24 14.39 13.42
N LYS A 279 -9.94 15.65 13.05
CA LYS A 279 -10.93 16.54 12.43
C LYS A 279 -11.42 15.99 11.09
N ALA A 280 -10.51 15.56 10.22
CA ALA A 280 -10.85 15.02 8.89
C ALA A 280 -11.62 13.68 8.94
N TYR A 281 -11.56 12.94 10.06
CA TYR A 281 -12.37 11.75 10.26
C TYR A 281 -13.87 12.07 10.35
N PHE A 282 -14.21 13.20 10.99
CA PHE A 282 -15.58 13.63 11.16
C PHE A 282 -16.06 14.41 9.92
N PRO A 283 -17.22 14.07 9.34
CA PRO A 283 -17.77 14.79 8.20
C PRO A 283 -18.30 16.17 8.59
N SER A 284 -18.45 17.06 7.61
CA SER A 284 -19.10 18.35 7.84
C SER A 284 -20.60 18.14 8.06
N PRO A 285 -21.26 18.87 8.98
CA PRO A 285 -20.73 20.00 9.73
C PRO A 285 -20.30 19.66 11.17
N ILE A 286 -20.24 18.37 11.57
CA ILE A 286 -19.88 18.01 12.96
C ILE A 286 -18.39 18.23 13.26
N ASP A 287 -17.56 18.31 12.22
CA ASP A 287 -16.15 18.73 12.29
C ASP A 287 -15.94 20.18 12.78
N GLY A 288 -17.01 20.97 12.91
CA GLY A 288 -17.00 22.31 13.49
C GLY A 288 -17.00 22.34 15.02
N PHE A 289 -17.25 21.22 15.71
CA PHE A 289 -17.33 21.16 17.17
C PHE A 289 -15.96 20.87 17.82
N ASP A 290 -15.00 21.79 17.67
CA ASP A 290 -13.60 21.59 18.06
C ASP A 290 -13.42 21.19 19.55
N GLU A 291 -14.13 21.82 20.49
CA GLU A 291 -14.05 21.48 21.91
C GLU A 291 -14.62 20.08 22.20
N ALA A 292 -15.72 19.71 21.55
CA ALA A 292 -16.31 18.38 21.69
C ALA A 292 -15.39 17.29 21.12
N MET A 293 -14.72 17.56 20.00
CA MET A 293 -13.72 16.66 19.43
C MET A 293 -12.49 16.50 20.34
N ALA A 294 -12.01 17.60 20.94
CA ALA A 294 -10.90 17.55 21.89
C ALA A 294 -11.21 16.68 23.14
N ASN A 295 -12.49 16.69 23.56
CA ASN A 295 -13.03 15.87 24.65
C ASN A 295 -13.50 14.48 24.20
N HIS A 296 -13.39 14.13 22.91
CA HIS A 296 -13.91 12.86 22.40
C HIS A 296 -13.20 11.68 23.07
N ARG A 297 -13.98 10.82 23.73
CA ARG A 297 -13.46 9.72 24.54
C ARG A 297 -12.65 8.67 23.76
N LEU A 298 -12.91 8.53 22.45
CA LEU A 298 -12.19 7.62 21.55
C LEU A 298 -11.21 8.35 20.61
N LYS A 299 -10.80 9.58 20.93
CA LYS A 299 -9.94 10.36 20.03
C LYS A 299 -8.64 9.64 19.68
N ARG A 300 -8.05 8.91 20.64
CA ARG A 300 -6.78 8.20 20.46
C ARG A 300 -6.95 7.02 19.52
N GLU A 301 -8.03 6.26 19.72
CA GLU A 301 -8.42 5.11 18.92
C GLU A 301 -8.75 5.52 17.49
N ILE A 302 -9.52 6.60 17.28
CA ILE A 302 -9.81 7.13 15.95
C ILE A 302 -8.52 7.52 15.21
N ILE A 303 -7.64 8.27 15.87
CA ILE A 303 -6.35 8.67 15.28
C ILE A 303 -5.52 7.43 14.94
N ALA A 304 -5.40 6.47 15.87
CA ALA A 304 -4.63 5.24 15.65
C ALA A 304 -5.16 4.43 14.47
N THR A 305 -6.49 4.27 14.35
CA THR A 305 -7.13 3.55 13.23
C THR A 305 -6.83 4.24 11.89
N VAL A 306 -7.07 5.54 11.78
CA VAL A 306 -6.85 6.28 10.53
C VAL A 306 -5.37 6.25 10.13
N VAL A 307 -4.46 6.45 11.10
CA VAL A 307 -3.02 6.44 10.84
C VAL A 307 -2.52 5.03 10.47
N ALA A 308 -3.00 3.98 11.13
CA ALA A 308 -2.65 2.60 10.81
C ALA A 308 -3.08 2.22 9.38
N ASN A 309 -4.32 2.54 9.01
CA ASN A 309 -4.84 2.34 7.66
C ASN A 309 -4.00 3.08 6.63
N ARG A 310 -3.88 4.41 6.77
CA ARG A 310 -3.09 5.24 5.85
C ARG A 310 -1.66 4.75 5.68
N SER A 311 -1.05 4.22 6.74
CA SER A 311 0.33 3.75 6.72
C SER A 311 0.50 2.46 5.90
N LEU A 312 -0.42 1.51 6.05
CA LEU A 312 -0.38 0.23 5.37
C LEU A 312 -0.98 0.31 3.95
N ASP A 313 -1.90 1.24 3.71
CA ASP A 313 -2.54 1.42 2.40
C ASP A 313 -1.56 1.91 1.32
N MET A 314 -0.37 2.41 1.70
CA MET A 314 0.64 2.89 0.75
C MET A 314 1.47 1.79 0.09
N GLY A 315 1.50 0.58 0.64
CA GLY A 315 2.36 -0.49 0.12
C GLY A 315 2.08 -1.88 0.65
N GLY A 316 0.94 -2.08 1.31
CA GLY A 316 0.55 -3.37 1.88
C GLY A 316 1.17 -3.66 3.25
N PRO A 317 1.26 -4.94 3.64
CA PRO A 317 1.64 -5.32 5.01
C PRO A 317 3.16 -5.28 5.30
N ILE A 318 4.01 -5.23 4.27
CA ILE A 318 5.47 -5.37 4.40
C ILE A 318 6.25 -4.08 4.75
N PRO A 319 5.90 -2.88 4.27
CA PRO A 319 6.71 -1.68 4.47
C PRO A 319 7.08 -1.40 5.93
N LEU A 320 6.15 -1.61 6.86
CA LEU A 320 6.39 -1.38 8.29
C LEU A 320 7.42 -2.35 8.88
N LEU A 321 7.32 -3.65 8.58
CA LEU A 321 8.31 -4.64 9.01
C LEU A 321 9.71 -4.26 8.52
N ARG A 322 9.83 -3.83 7.26
CA ARG A 322 11.10 -3.38 6.68
C ARG A 322 11.67 -2.17 7.39
N LEU A 323 10.84 -1.19 7.73
CA LEU A 323 11.29 0.00 8.48
C LEU A 323 11.91 -0.42 9.82
N ARG A 324 11.28 -1.34 10.54
CA ARG A 324 11.79 -1.87 11.82
C ARG A 324 13.09 -2.65 11.65
N GLU A 325 13.17 -3.54 10.66
CA GLU A 325 14.40 -4.32 10.37
C GLU A 325 15.60 -3.43 10.01
N VAL A 326 15.35 -2.32 9.32
CA VAL A 326 16.40 -1.39 8.87
C VAL A 326 16.82 -0.42 9.97
N THR A 327 15.87 0.11 10.73
CA THR A 327 16.11 1.22 11.68
C THR A 327 16.21 0.77 13.14
N GLY A 328 15.64 -0.38 13.49
CA GLY A 328 15.45 -0.81 14.88
C GLY A 328 14.37 -0.03 15.64
N ALA A 329 13.65 0.89 14.98
CA ALA A 329 12.61 1.69 15.60
C ALA A 329 11.36 0.85 15.94
N ASP A 330 10.61 1.30 16.94
CA ASP A 330 9.27 0.79 17.20
C ASP A 330 8.24 1.32 16.19
N ASN A 331 7.01 0.83 16.27
CA ASN A 331 5.94 1.20 15.35
C ASN A 331 5.57 2.68 15.46
N ALA A 332 5.55 3.26 16.66
CA ALA A 332 5.23 4.68 16.83
C ALA A 332 6.27 5.59 16.15
N ALA A 333 7.57 5.34 16.38
CA ALA A 333 8.64 6.08 15.74
C ALA A 333 8.65 5.89 14.21
N ALA A 334 8.38 4.66 13.74
CA ALA A 334 8.29 4.39 12.30
C ALA A 334 7.17 5.21 11.64
N ILE A 335 6.02 5.29 12.30
CA ILE A 335 4.84 6.01 11.81
C ILE A 335 5.05 7.53 11.89
N ARG A 336 5.70 8.07 12.93
CA ARG A 336 6.10 9.49 12.96
C ARG A 336 6.95 9.85 11.74
N GLY A 337 7.99 9.07 11.46
CA GLY A 337 8.84 9.29 10.29
C GLY A 337 8.07 9.19 8.97
N LEU A 338 7.13 8.24 8.89
CA LEU A 338 6.28 8.02 7.72
C LEU A 338 5.35 9.20 7.45
N GLU A 339 4.76 9.76 8.50
CA GLU A 339 3.86 10.91 8.39
C GLU A 339 4.57 12.19 8.00
N VAL A 340 5.79 12.40 8.52
CA VAL A 340 6.64 13.48 8.04
C VAL A 340 6.95 13.26 6.55
N ALA A 341 7.40 12.07 6.16
CA ALA A 341 7.73 11.74 4.78
C ALA A 341 6.55 11.97 3.83
N ARG A 342 5.34 11.55 4.23
CA ARG A 342 4.10 11.73 3.47
C ARG A 342 3.80 13.20 3.20
N ALA A 343 3.96 14.04 4.23
CA ALA A 343 3.72 15.47 4.12
C ALA A 343 4.79 16.19 3.27
N VAL A 344 6.08 15.96 3.53
CA VAL A 344 7.17 16.68 2.82
C VAL A 344 7.31 16.26 1.36
N LEU A 345 6.97 15.01 1.02
CA LEU A 345 6.99 14.53 -0.36
C LEU A 345 5.73 14.88 -1.15
N ASP A 346 4.73 15.49 -0.51
CA ASP A 346 3.42 15.80 -1.10
C ASP A 346 2.74 14.55 -1.69
N PHE A 347 2.77 13.46 -0.90
CA PHE A 347 2.29 12.15 -1.33
C PHE A 347 0.78 12.14 -1.59
N GLU A 348 0.00 12.90 -0.84
CA GLU A 348 -1.46 12.95 -1.01
C GLU A 348 -1.86 13.52 -2.37
N THR A 349 -1.23 14.62 -2.78
CA THR A 349 -1.46 15.23 -4.10
C THR A 349 -1.03 14.28 -5.21
N PHE A 350 0.13 13.62 -5.06
CA PHE A 350 0.58 12.62 -6.02
C PHE A 350 -0.43 11.46 -6.14
N ARG A 351 -0.88 10.92 -5.01
CA ARG A 351 -1.87 9.84 -4.96
C ARG A 351 -3.17 10.25 -5.65
N GLY A 352 -3.70 11.43 -5.34
CA GLY A 352 -4.91 11.95 -5.99
C GLY A 352 -4.78 12.08 -7.51
N GLN A 353 -3.62 12.48 -8.03
CA GLN A 353 -3.39 12.51 -9.48
C GLN A 353 -3.29 11.13 -10.10
N VAL A 354 -2.74 10.13 -9.39
CA VAL A 354 -2.73 8.74 -9.87
C VAL A 354 -4.13 8.14 -9.84
N ASP A 355 -4.90 8.35 -8.77
CA ASP A 355 -6.28 7.87 -8.64
C ASP A 355 -7.19 8.45 -9.73
N ALA A 356 -6.97 9.70 -10.13
CA ALA A 356 -7.71 10.34 -11.23
C ALA A 356 -7.47 9.70 -12.61
N LEU A 357 -6.50 8.77 -12.73
CA LEU A 357 -6.22 8.02 -13.96
C LEU A 357 -6.93 6.67 -14.02
N ASP A 358 -7.79 6.38 -13.04
CA ASP A 358 -8.61 5.17 -13.05
C ASP A 358 -9.48 5.09 -14.29
N THR A 359 -9.49 3.92 -14.94
CA THR A 359 -10.10 3.68 -16.26
C THR A 359 -9.58 4.55 -17.43
N VAL A 360 -8.60 5.43 -17.20
CA VAL A 360 -7.99 6.28 -18.24
C VAL A 360 -6.73 5.64 -18.82
N ILE A 361 -5.92 4.99 -17.98
CA ILE A 361 -4.72 4.26 -18.38
C ILE A 361 -4.74 2.83 -17.82
N ASP A 362 -3.90 1.95 -18.37
CA ASP A 362 -3.75 0.58 -17.89
C ASP A 362 -3.42 0.53 -16.40
N ALA A 363 -4.08 -0.36 -15.66
CA ALA A 363 -3.95 -0.46 -14.21
C ALA A 363 -2.49 -0.71 -13.76
N ASP A 364 -1.74 -1.51 -14.53
CA ASP A 364 -0.33 -1.79 -14.28
C ASP A 364 0.54 -0.52 -14.29
N VAL A 365 0.17 0.49 -15.10
CA VAL A 365 0.88 1.78 -15.12
C VAL A 365 0.66 2.53 -13.82
N GLN A 366 -0.58 2.55 -13.33
CA GLN A 366 -0.88 3.18 -12.03
C GLN A 366 -0.22 2.43 -10.87
N THR A 367 -0.19 1.11 -10.91
CA THR A 367 0.55 0.27 -9.94
C THR A 367 2.02 0.65 -9.92
N ASP A 368 2.67 0.74 -11.08
CA ASP A 368 4.07 1.14 -11.17
C ASP A 368 4.33 2.58 -10.65
N LEU A 369 3.42 3.52 -10.92
CA LEU A 369 3.50 4.89 -10.37
C LEU A 369 3.42 4.88 -8.84
N ARG A 370 2.49 4.12 -8.27
CA ARG A 370 2.34 3.96 -6.81
C ARG A 370 3.57 3.28 -6.19
N LEU A 371 4.17 2.28 -6.86
CA LEU A 371 5.41 1.65 -6.40
C LEU A 371 6.60 2.61 -6.37
N GLN A 372 6.71 3.56 -7.31
CA GLN A 372 7.73 4.62 -7.23
C GLN A 372 7.56 5.48 -5.98
N ALA A 373 6.32 5.88 -5.69
CA ALA A 373 6.00 6.69 -4.52
C ALA A 373 6.25 5.94 -3.21
N ALA A 374 5.84 4.67 -3.13
CA ALA A 374 6.07 3.81 -1.95
C ALA A 374 7.57 3.64 -1.66
N GLY A 375 8.40 3.47 -2.70
CA GLY A 375 9.86 3.39 -2.57
C GLY A 375 10.47 4.68 -2.01
N ALA A 376 10.10 5.83 -2.58
CA ALA A 376 10.59 7.13 -2.13
C ALA A 376 10.17 7.45 -0.69
N LEU A 377 8.92 7.12 -0.35
CA LEU A 377 8.38 7.30 0.98
C LEU A 377 9.13 6.43 2.01
N HIS A 378 9.42 5.19 1.68
CA HIS A 378 10.23 4.31 2.54
C HIS A 378 11.65 4.87 2.76
N GLU A 379 12.33 5.33 1.70
CA GLU A 379 13.67 5.94 1.82
C GLU A 379 13.64 7.21 2.69
N ALA A 380 12.67 8.09 2.49
CA ALA A 380 12.49 9.30 3.28
C ALA A 380 12.16 8.99 4.75
N THR A 381 11.31 7.99 5.00
CA THR A 381 10.93 7.57 6.35
C THR A 381 12.14 7.08 7.14
N VAL A 382 13.00 6.24 6.51
CA VAL A 382 14.26 5.79 7.13
C VAL A 382 15.14 6.99 7.51
N TRP A 383 15.23 7.99 6.63
CA TRP A 383 16.00 9.21 6.92
C TRP A 383 15.44 9.96 8.13
N PHE A 384 14.13 10.21 8.21
CA PHE A 384 13.52 10.92 9.34
C PHE A 384 13.70 10.20 10.68
N ILE A 385 13.55 8.88 10.69
CA ILE A 385 13.76 8.07 11.91
C ILE A 385 15.20 8.22 12.43
N GLN A 386 16.18 8.24 11.51
CA GLN A 386 17.60 8.27 11.87
C GLN A 386 18.10 9.69 12.20
N SER A 387 17.63 10.69 11.46
CA SER A 387 18.17 12.05 11.50
C SER A 387 17.42 12.99 12.45
N MET A 388 16.12 12.74 12.70
CA MET A 388 15.29 13.63 13.51
C MET A 388 14.44 12.85 14.55
N PRO A 389 15.04 11.95 15.34
CA PRO A 389 14.29 11.15 16.32
C PRO A 389 13.69 12.05 17.42
N GLY A 390 12.47 11.72 17.85
CA GLY A 390 11.81 12.34 19.01
C GLY A 390 11.32 13.77 18.81
N THR A 391 11.44 14.34 17.61
CA THR A 391 10.87 15.67 17.31
C THR A 391 9.39 15.53 16.93
N PRO A 392 8.48 16.40 17.42
CA PRO A 392 7.06 16.37 17.03
C PRO A 392 6.88 16.46 15.51
N VAL A 393 5.92 15.70 14.97
CA VAL A 393 5.76 15.54 13.51
C VAL A 393 5.57 16.89 12.82
N GLY A 394 4.73 17.75 13.39
CA GLY A 394 4.43 19.07 12.82
C GLY A 394 5.64 20.00 12.76
N ASP A 395 6.58 19.88 13.70
CA ASP A 395 7.78 20.71 13.76
C ASP A 395 8.75 20.32 12.65
N VAL A 396 8.95 19.02 12.46
CA VAL A 396 9.79 18.49 11.38
C VAL A 396 9.22 18.87 10.01
N VAL A 397 7.90 18.74 9.82
CA VAL A 397 7.25 19.14 8.56
C VAL A 397 7.49 20.63 8.28
N ARG A 398 7.32 21.52 9.27
CA ARG A 398 7.57 22.97 9.08
C ARG A 398 9.03 23.27 8.75
N GLN A 399 9.97 22.55 9.36
CA GLN A 399 11.40 22.72 9.11
C GLN A 399 11.81 22.25 7.72
N MET A 400 11.25 21.12 7.25
CA MET A 400 11.79 20.41 6.08
C MET A 400 11.00 20.64 4.79
N HIS A 401 9.72 21.02 4.86
CA HIS A 401 8.87 21.13 3.68
C HIS A 401 9.35 22.19 2.68
N ALA A 402 9.62 23.43 3.14
CA ALA A 402 10.05 24.51 2.25
C ALA A 402 11.46 24.26 1.65
N PRO A 403 12.50 23.93 2.42
CA PRO A 403 13.82 23.64 1.86
C PRO A 403 13.81 22.44 0.90
N LEU A 404 13.00 21.41 1.17
CA LEU A 404 12.88 20.29 0.24
C LEU A 404 12.20 20.71 -1.07
N ASN A 405 11.20 21.58 -1.05
CA ASN A 405 10.58 22.09 -2.27
C ASN A 405 11.53 23.00 -3.08
N GLU A 406 12.39 23.75 -2.40
CA GLU A 406 13.51 24.46 -3.06
C GLU A 406 14.44 23.48 -3.78
N PHE A 407 14.83 22.38 -3.11
CA PHE A 407 15.61 21.31 -3.73
C PHE A 407 14.90 20.69 -4.95
N LYS A 408 13.60 20.36 -4.83
CA LYS A 408 12.79 19.79 -5.93
C LYS A 408 12.82 20.71 -7.16
N ALA A 409 12.65 22.01 -6.95
CA ALA A 409 12.69 23.01 -8.02
C ALA A 409 14.08 23.15 -8.65
N ALA A 410 15.14 23.05 -7.85
CA ALA A 410 16.52 23.15 -8.34
C ALA A 410 17.01 21.87 -9.04
N LEU A 411 16.43 20.69 -8.75
CA LEU A 411 16.95 19.36 -9.11
C LEU A 411 17.41 19.26 -10.57
N ALA A 412 16.58 19.72 -11.51
CA ALA A 412 16.86 19.63 -12.95
C ALA A 412 18.14 20.39 -13.37
N GLY A 413 18.50 21.44 -12.64
CA GLY A 413 19.70 22.25 -12.89
C GLY A 413 20.95 21.78 -12.16
N ILE A 414 20.82 20.95 -11.12
CA ILE A 414 21.94 20.57 -10.23
C ILE A 414 22.38 19.11 -10.39
N HIS A 415 21.52 18.21 -10.85
CA HIS A 415 21.89 16.80 -10.98
C HIS A 415 22.91 16.57 -12.11
N SER A 416 23.77 15.57 -11.94
CA SER A 416 24.71 15.17 -12.99
C SER A 416 24.01 14.46 -14.16
N PRO A 417 24.66 14.31 -15.34
CA PRO A 417 24.03 13.69 -16.52
C PRO A 417 23.51 12.26 -16.29
N PHE A 418 24.09 11.50 -15.36
CA PHE A 418 23.70 10.10 -15.13
C PHE A 418 22.32 9.97 -14.45
N PRO A 419 22.06 10.59 -13.26
CA PRO A 419 20.71 10.69 -12.70
C PRO A 419 19.70 11.31 -13.67
N ALA A 420 20.06 12.42 -14.35
CA ALA A 420 19.19 13.10 -15.32
C ALA A 420 18.65 12.14 -16.39
N ALA A 421 19.55 11.38 -17.02
CA ALA A 421 19.19 10.44 -18.07
C ALA A 421 18.33 9.26 -17.55
N ARG A 422 18.44 8.90 -16.27
CA ARG A 422 17.60 7.86 -15.66
C ARG A 422 16.20 8.37 -15.35
N ILE A 423 16.09 9.56 -14.75
CA ILE A 423 14.79 10.22 -14.50
C ILE A 423 14.03 10.33 -15.82
N GLU A 424 14.67 10.89 -16.85
CA GLU A 424 14.06 11.06 -18.17
C GLU A 424 13.66 9.72 -18.81
N ARG A 425 14.49 8.70 -18.70
CA ARG A 425 14.17 7.36 -19.23
C ARG A 425 12.94 6.76 -18.55
N THR A 426 12.86 6.85 -17.23
CA THR A 426 11.72 6.35 -16.46
C THR A 426 10.45 7.15 -16.80
N ALA A 427 10.53 8.48 -16.83
CA ALA A 427 9.42 9.36 -17.19
C ALA A 427 8.88 9.05 -18.60
N ARG A 428 9.76 8.94 -19.61
CA ARG A 428 9.37 8.54 -20.96
C ARG A 428 8.71 7.16 -21.01
N GLY A 429 9.13 6.23 -20.15
CA GLY A 429 8.52 4.92 -20.02
C GLY A 429 7.05 5.01 -19.61
N PHE A 430 6.74 5.85 -18.62
CA PHE A 430 5.37 6.13 -18.19
C PHE A 430 4.56 6.88 -19.24
N ILE A 431 5.13 7.93 -19.85
CA ILE A 431 4.46 8.74 -20.89
C ILE A 431 4.07 7.86 -22.08
N LYS A 432 4.97 6.98 -22.53
CA LYS A 432 4.70 6.05 -23.63
C LYS A 432 3.53 5.10 -23.32
N ARG A 433 3.26 4.83 -22.03
CA ARG A 433 2.15 4.00 -21.54
C ARG A 433 0.92 4.83 -21.13
N GLY A 434 0.87 6.11 -21.50
CA GLY A 434 -0.31 6.97 -21.35
C GLY A 434 -0.33 7.87 -20.11
N ALA A 435 0.67 7.81 -19.23
CA ALA A 435 0.71 8.70 -18.06
C ALA A 435 0.93 10.18 -18.49
N PRO A 436 0.27 11.15 -17.82
CA PRO A 436 0.53 12.57 -18.05
C PRO A 436 2.00 12.93 -17.83
N GLN A 437 2.50 13.88 -18.63
CA GLN A 437 3.92 14.25 -18.63
C GLN A 437 4.41 14.68 -17.23
N ASP A 438 3.69 15.58 -16.57
CA ASP A 438 4.13 16.12 -15.29
C ASP A 438 4.14 15.05 -14.19
N LEU A 439 3.10 14.21 -14.14
CA LEU A 439 3.02 13.10 -13.18
C LEU A 439 4.11 12.05 -13.41
N ALA A 440 4.42 11.73 -14.67
CA ALA A 440 5.49 10.81 -15.03
C ALA A 440 6.87 11.32 -14.60
N HIS A 441 7.15 12.61 -14.77
CA HIS A 441 8.40 13.22 -14.32
C HIS A 441 8.46 13.29 -12.78
N TRP A 442 7.35 13.62 -12.13
CA TRP A 442 7.26 13.59 -10.67
C TRP A 442 7.60 12.19 -10.16
N ALA A 443 6.88 11.15 -10.61
CA ALA A 443 7.10 9.76 -10.19
C ALA A 443 8.56 9.32 -10.41
N ALA A 444 9.14 9.64 -11.57
CA ALA A 444 10.52 9.30 -11.90
C ALA A 444 11.57 9.98 -11.01
N ALA A 445 11.25 11.15 -10.45
CA ALA A 445 12.15 11.93 -9.61
C ALA A 445 11.97 11.68 -8.10
N MET A 446 10.90 11.02 -7.64
CA MET A 446 10.57 10.91 -6.20
C MET A 446 11.71 10.32 -5.35
N ASN A 447 12.42 9.30 -5.82
CA ASN A 447 13.56 8.73 -5.09
C ASN A 447 14.72 9.74 -4.92
N HIS A 448 14.87 10.67 -5.87
CA HIS A 448 15.84 11.77 -5.73
C HIS A 448 15.33 12.85 -4.78
N PHE A 449 14.02 13.04 -4.64
CA PHE A 449 13.46 13.92 -3.61
C PHE A 449 13.72 13.36 -2.20
N ALA A 450 13.59 12.05 -2.00
CA ALA A 450 13.99 11.42 -0.73
C ALA A 450 15.49 11.61 -0.45
N GLN A 451 16.36 11.49 -1.47
CA GLN A 451 17.78 11.82 -1.34
C GLN A 451 18.03 13.31 -1.04
N GLY A 452 17.16 14.19 -1.54
CA GLY A 452 17.20 15.63 -1.28
C GLY A 452 17.13 16.02 0.19
N LEU A 453 16.55 15.17 1.05
CA LEU A 453 16.56 15.38 2.51
C LEU A 453 17.97 15.46 3.07
N VAL A 454 18.88 14.63 2.55
CA VAL A 454 20.30 14.64 2.93
C VAL A 454 20.97 15.93 2.48
N VAL A 455 20.63 16.43 1.28
CA VAL A 455 21.17 17.68 0.74
C VAL A 455 20.68 18.88 1.55
N VAL A 456 19.39 18.92 1.89
CA VAL A 456 18.80 19.96 2.73
C VAL A 456 19.47 20.01 4.11
N ASP A 457 19.73 18.85 4.72
CA ASP A 457 20.44 18.78 5.99
C ASP A 457 21.90 19.28 5.88
N VAL A 458 22.62 18.88 4.84
CA VAL A 458 23.97 19.39 4.52
C VAL A 458 23.96 20.91 4.35
N ALA A 459 22.98 21.45 3.60
CA ALA A 459 22.82 22.89 3.39
C ALA A 459 22.63 23.62 4.73
N GLY A 460 21.73 23.11 5.58
CA GLY A 460 21.47 23.65 6.91
C GLY A 460 22.70 23.63 7.83
N ARG A 461 23.46 22.53 7.85
CA ARG A 461 24.66 22.38 8.69
C ARG A 461 25.86 23.21 8.21
N SER A 462 25.97 23.44 6.90
CA SER A 462 27.04 24.25 6.30
C SER A 462 26.71 25.73 6.16
N GLY A 463 25.44 26.12 6.35
CA GLY A 463 24.95 27.47 6.08
C GLY A 463 24.92 27.83 4.58
N ALA A 464 25.01 26.83 3.70
CA ALA A 464 24.96 27.02 2.26
C ALA A 464 23.50 27.07 1.75
N ASP A 465 23.32 27.67 0.57
CA ASP A 465 22.08 27.58 -0.20
C ASP A 465 21.80 26.14 -0.65
N VAL A 466 20.53 25.72 -0.71
CA VAL A 466 20.15 24.33 -1.01
C VAL A 466 20.58 23.93 -2.42
N ALA A 467 20.48 24.83 -3.40
CA ALA A 467 20.92 24.56 -4.76
C ALA A 467 22.45 24.45 -4.83
N ALA A 468 23.18 25.29 -4.09
CA ALA A 468 24.65 25.22 -4.02
C ALA A 468 25.14 23.91 -3.37
N ALA A 469 24.55 23.51 -2.23
CA ALA A 469 24.83 22.24 -1.58
C ALA A 469 24.50 21.05 -2.49
N GLY A 470 23.36 21.12 -3.19
CA GLY A 470 22.93 20.09 -4.14
C GLY A 470 23.86 19.96 -5.34
N ALA A 471 24.30 21.07 -5.94
CA ALA A 471 25.25 21.06 -7.04
C ALA A 471 26.59 20.44 -6.60
N CYS A 472 27.10 20.83 -5.42
CA CYS A 472 28.31 20.24 -4.84
C CYS A 472 28.14 18.73 -4.61
N PHE A 473 27.01 18.31 -4.01
CA PHE A 473 26.70 16.92 -3.75
C PHE A 473 26.72 16.08 -5.03
N TYR A 474 26.00 16.50 -6.09
CA TYR A 474 25.96 15.76 -7.35
C TYR A 474 27.29 15.77 -8.11
N GLN A 475 28.07 16.85 -8.02
CA GLN A 475 29.41 16.92 -8.63
C GLN A 475 30.37 15.91 -7.98
N ILE A 476 30.38 15.82 -6.64
CA ILE A 476 31.16 14.81 -5.91
C ILE A 476 30.68 13.40 -6.27
N GLY A 477 29.36 13.19 -6.28
CA GLY A 477 28.74 11.92 -6.65
C GLY A 477 29.16 11.42 -8.03
N ASP A 478 29.14 12.30 -9.04
CA ASP A 478 29.59 11.95 -10.39
C ASP A 478 31.11 11.72 -10.43
N ALA A 479 31.88 12.61 -9.81
CA ALA A 479 33.35 12.55 -9.81
C ALA A 479 33.89 11.24 -9.21
N LEU A 480 33.19 10.69 -8.23
CA LEU A 480 33.50 9.44 -7.53
C LEU A 480 32.68 8.23 -8.04
N ARG A 481 31.81 8.43 -9.05
CA ARG A 481 30.93 7.40 -9.65
C ARG A 481 29.92 6.76 -8.68
N LEU A 482 29.55 7.46 -7.61
CA LEU A 482 28.66 6.94 -6.57
C LEU A 482 27.23 6.70 -7.07
N ASP A 483 26.71 7.57 -7.94
CA ASP A 483 25.36 7.37 -8.51
C ASP A 483 25.26 6.09 -9.34
N ARG A 484 26.31 5.79 -10.13
CA ARG A 484 26.39 4.57 -10.94
C ARG A 484 26.50 3.35 -10.06
N LEU A 485 27.31 3.43 -9.00
CA LEU A 485 27.50 2.36 -8.03
C LEU A 485 26.17 2.04 -7.31
N ARG A 486 25.47 3.05 -6.80
CA ARG A 486 24.17 2.87 -6.13
C ARG A 486 23.10 2.36 -7.09
N ALA A 487 23.04 2.87 -8.33
CA ALA A 487 22.07 2.40 -9.32
C ALA A 487 22.29 0.91 -9.67
N ALA A 488 23.53 0.50 -9.93
CA ALA A 488 23.86 -0.90 -10.18
C ALA A 488 23.56 -1.78 -8.96
N ALA A 489 23.80 -1.30 -7.75
CA ALA A 489 23.45 -2.00 -6.52
C ALA A 489 21.94 -2.20 -6.38
N ARG A 490 21.12 -1.17 -6.58
CA ARG A 490 19.64 -1.30 -6.51
C ARG A 490 19.11 -2.33 -7.51
N GLU A 491 19.61 -2.30 -8.76
CA GLU A 491 19.22 -3.26 -9.80
C GLU A 491 19.66 -4.70 -9.48
N GLY A 492 20.86 -4.87 -8.91
CA GLY A 492 21.37 -6.18 -8.50
C GLY A 492 20.67 -6.76 -7.28
N LEU A 493 20.40 -5.92 -6.27
CA LEU A 493 19.73 -6.31 -5.03
C LEU A 493 18.29 -6.77 -5.27
N ALA A 494 17.61 -6.25 -6.29
CA ALA A 494 16.28 -6.73 -6.66
C ALA A 494 16.24 -8.24 -6.97
N LYS A 495 17.39 -8.85 -7.30
CA LYS A 495 17.55 -10.28 -7.60
C LYS A 495 18.36 -11.05 -6.57
N ALA A 496 18.84 -10.37 -5.53
CA ALA A 496 19.67 -10.97 -4.48
C ALA A 496 18.78 -11.61 -3.41
N GLY A 497 19.32 -12.53 -2.60
CA GLY A 497 18.61 -13.09 -1.43
C GLY A 497 18.38 -12.06 -0.33
N PHE A 498 17.52 -12.37 0.65
CA PHE A 498 17.13 -11.41 1.69
C PHE A 498 18.30 -10.73 2.42
N TRP A 499 19.26 -11.50 2.94
CA TRP A 499 20.35 -10.92 3.73
C TRP A 499 21.23 -9.98 2.91
N ASP A 500 21.47 -10.31 1.63
CA ASP A 500 22.15 -9.43 0.69
C ASP A 500 21.33 -8.15 0.46
N ARG A 501 19.99 -8.26 0.31
CA ARG A 501 19.09 -7.09 0.20
C ARG A 501 19.20 -6.17 1.42
N VAL A 502 19.17 -6.71 2.63
CA VAL A 502 19.28 -5.94 3.87
C VAL A 502 20.64 -5.26 3.98
N ALA A 503 21.72 -6.03 3.85
CA ALA A 503 23.07 -5.49 3.95
C ALA A 503 23.36 -4.48 2.83
N GLY A 504 22.87 -4.74 1.62
CA GLY A 504 23.01 -3.86 0.47
C GLY A 504 22.31 -2.51 0.66
N ARG A 505 21.09 -2.48 1.22
CA ARG A 505 20.39 -1.23 1.55
C ARG A 505 21.16 -0.40 2.58
N ARG A 506 21.76 -1.05 3.59
CA ARG A 506 22.61 -0.37 4.59
C ARG A 506 23.85 0.25 3.93
N LEU A 507 24.53 -0.48 3.05
CA LEU A 507 25.68 0.03 2.29
C LEU A 507 25.31 1.19 1.34
N ILE A 508 24.16 1.12 0.67
CA ILE A 508 23.66 2.24 -0.17
C ILE A 508 23.46 3.49 0.70
N SER A 509 22.84 3.34 1.87
CA SER A 509 22.62 4.44 2.81
C SER A 509 23.95 5.01 3.33
N GLU A 510 24.92 4.15 3.61
CA GLU A 510 26.28 4.56 3.99
C GLU A 510 26.98 5.35 2.88
N LEU A 511 26.89 4.93 1.62
CA LEU A 511 27.45 5.66 0.48
C LEU A 511 26.84 7.07 0.33
N VAL A 512 25.55 7.23 0.64
CA VAL A 512 24.89 8.54 0.63
C VAL A 512 25.43 9.43 1.77
N ARG A 513 25.56 8.88 2.99
CA ARG A 513 26.14 9.63 4.12
C ARG A 513 27.59 10.04 3.90
N MET A 514 28.42 9.15 3.32
CA MET A 514 29.79 9.48 2.97
C MET A 514 29.87 10.58 1.92
N GLN A 515 28.98 10.56 0.92
CA GLN A 515 28.88 11.64 -0.06
C GLN A 515 28.46 12.96 0.60
N ALA A 516 27.54 12.93 1.56
CA ALA A 516 27.10 14.10 2.31
C ALA A 516 28.26 14.73 3.12
N ALA A 517 29.00 13.92 3.87
CA ALA A 517 30.17 14.38 4.61
C ALA A 517 31.23 15.02 3.69
N ALA A 518 31.55 14.36 2.57
CA ALA A 518 32.47 14.93 1.58
C ALA A 518 31.93 16.25 0.96
N THR A 519 30.61 16.39 0.86
CA THR A 519 29.97 17.63 0.38
C THR A 519 30.16 18.76 1.37
N GLU A 520 29.98 18.52 2.66
CA GLU A 520 30.23 19.51 3.71
C GLU A 520 31.69 19.96 3.73
N ASP A 521 32.62 19.00 3.69
CA ASP A 521 34.06 19.28 3.64
C ASP A 521 34.42 20.08 2.39
N ALA A 522 33.82 19.75 1.25
CA ALA A 522 34.05 20.48 0.01
C ALA A 522 33.50 21.91 0.07
N LEU A 523 32.32 22.12 0.63
CA LEU A 523 31.75 23.46 0.83
C LEU A 523 32.66 24.30 1.74
N ALA A 524 33.18 23.71 2.83
CA ALA A 524 34.11 24.38 3.74
C ALA A 524 35.46 24.74 3.07
N GLN A 525 35.90 23.95 2.09
CA GLN A 525 37.13 24.18 1.32
C GLN A 525 36.95 25.09 0.08
N GLY A 526 35.78 25.72 -0.07
CA GLY A 526 35.50 26.64 -1.17
C GLY A 526 34.99 25.96 -2.46
N GLY A 527 34.54 24.72 -2.38
CA GLY A 527 33.79 24.03 -3.43
C GLY A 527 34.32 22.65 -3.82
N PRO A 528 33.56 21.92 -4.65
CA PRO A 528 33.87 20.55 -5.05
C PRO A 528 35.18 20.44 -5.83
N ASP A 529 35.52 21.41 -6.67
CA ASP A 529 36.75 21.34 -7.49
C ASP A 529 38.02 21.48 -6.64
N THR A 530 38.02 22.37 -5.65
CA THR A 530 39.13 22.51 -4.69
C THR A 530 39.33 21.22 -3.91
N TRP A 531 38.25 20.68 -3.35
CA TRP A 531 38.27 19.42 -2.61
C TRP A 531 38.75 18.25 -3.49
N LEU A 532 38.21 18.10 -4.70
CA LEU A 532 38.63 17.06 -5.64
C LEU A 532 40.10 17.21 -6.08
N GLY A 533 40.61 18.44 -6.14
CA GLY A 533 42.02 18.73 -6.41
C GLY A 533 42.93 18.19 -5.30
N HIS A 534 42.58 18.43 -4.03
CA HIS A 534 43.32 17.89 -2.88
C HIS A 534 43.31 16.35 -2.83
N HIS A 535 42.24 15.71 -3.33
CA HIS A 535 42.07 14.25 -3.30
C HIS A 535 42.38 13.56 -4.64
N GLN A 536 43.11 14.22 -5.56
CA GLN A 536 43.27 13.75 -6.94
C GLN A 536 43.90 12.34 -7.04
N GLU A 537 44.96 12.06 -6.28
CA GLU A 537 45.63 10.76 -6.29
C GLU A 537 44.74 9.65 -5.73
N GLY A 538 44.11 9.90 -4.57
CA GLY A 538 43.16 8.98 -3.95
C GLY A 538 41.97 8.67 -4.87
N ARG A 539 41.45 9.70 -5.56
CA ARG A 539 40.36 9.56 -6.52
C ARG A 539 40.77 8.67 -7.70
N ARG A 540 41.98 8.85 -8.24
CA ARG A 540 42.48 8.01 -9.34
C ARG A 540 42.58 6.54 -8.92
N ALA A 541 43.06 6.28 -7.69
CA ALA A 541 43.11 4.92 -7.14
C ALA A 541 41.70 4.32 -6.97
N LEU A 542 40.75 5.07 -6.40
CA LEU A 542 39.36 4.65 -6.25
C LEU A 542 38.73 4.26 -7.59
N LEU A 543 38.84 5.14 -8.60
CA LEU A 543 38.28 4.90 -9.93
C LEU A 543 38.92 3.66 -10.60
N GLY A 544 40.21 3.42 -10.38
CA GLY A 544 40.89 2.20 -10.82
C GLY A 544 40.31 0.94 -10.17
N SER A 545 40.09 0.96 -8.85
CA SER A 545 39.49 -0.14 -8.09
C SER A 545 38.05 -0.43 -8.54
N LEU A 546 37.22 0.60 -8.68
CA LEU A 546 35.84 0.46 -9.15
C LEU A 546 35.80 -0.09 -10.59
N ALA A 547 36.68 0.39 -11.47
CA ALA A 547 36.80 -0.13 -12.83
C ALA A 547 37.15 -1.62 -12.84
N ALA A 548 38.13 -2.04 -12.03
CA ALA A 548 38.54 -3.44 -11.91
C ALA A 548 37.39 -4.34 -11.41
N LEU A 549 36.65 -3.92 -10.39
CA LEU A 549 35.49 -4.65 -9.84
C LEU A 549 34.32 -4.75 -10.83
N SER A 550 34.24 -3.80 -11.78
CA SER A 550 33.19 -3.76 -12.81
C SER A 550 33.53 -4.48 -14.13
N LYS A 551 34.73 -5.05 -14.28
CA LYS A 551 35.16 -5.69 -15.55
C LYS A 551 34.32 -6.91 -15.94
N GLU A 552 33.85 -7.66 -14.96
CA GLU A 552 32.94 -8.78 -15.18
C GLU A 552 31.49 -8.28 -15.18
N LYS A 553 30.71 -8.68 -16.20
CA LYS A 553 29.33 -8.21 -16.39
C LYS A 553 28.36 -8.64 -15.28
N THR A 554 28.69 -9.67 -14.51
CA THR A 554 27.81 -10.21 -13.48
C THR A 554 27.97 -9.44 -12.18
N TRP A 555 26.88 -8.79 -11.76
CA TRP A 555 26.77 -8.17 -10.43
C TRP A 555 26.77 -9.24 -9.33
N SER A 556 27.41 -8.95 -8.21
CA SER A 556 27.28 -9.73 -6.98
C SER A 556 27.34 -8.82 -5.77
N PHE A 557 26.68 -9.24 -4.67
CA PHE A 557 26.70 -8.50 -3.41
C PHE A 557 28.14 -8.29 -2.91
N ALA A 558 28.99 -9.32 -2.98
CA ALA A 558 30.40 -9.23 -2.58
C ALA A 558 31.18 -8.14 -3.34
N LYS A 559 30.99 -8.02 -4.66
CA LYS A 559 31.65 -6.95 -5.46
C LYS A 559 31.15 -5.56 -5.08
N PHE A 560 29.85 -5.44 -4.81
CA PHE A 560 29.27 -4.19 -4.32
C PHE A 560 29.82 -3.82 -2.94
N ALA A 561 29.91 -4.77 -2.01
CA ALA A 561 30.48 -4.55 -0.68
C ALA A 561 31.95 -4.11 -0.75
N LEU A 562 32.77 -4.74 -1.60
CA LEU A 562 34.16 -4.32 -1.84
C LEU A 562 34.25 -2.93 -2.48
N SER A 563 33.32 -2.59 -3.38
CA SER A 563 33.25 -1.26 -3.98
C SER A 563 32.91 -0.19 -2.94
N ALA A 564 31.96 -0.49 -2.04
CA ALA A 564 31.60 0.39 -0.94
C ALA A 564 32.76 0.57 0.05
N ASP A 565 33.52 -0.49 0.34
CA ASP A 565 34.73 -0.41 1.16
C ASP A 565 35.83 0.43 0.51
N ALA A 566 36.03 0.30 -0.81
CA ALA A 566 36.98 1.15 -1.53
C ALA A 566 36.61 2.65 -1.43
N VAL A 567 35.31 2.97 -1.51
CA VAL A 567 34.83 4.33 -1.28
C VAL A 567 35.12 4.76 0.17
N ARG A 568 34.85 3.90 1.15
CA ARG A 568 35.14 4.18 2.57
C ARG A 568 36.62 4.51 2.79
N GLN A 569 37.52 3.67 2.27
CA GLN A 569 38.96 3.89 2.36
C GLN A 569 39.40 5.22 1.73
N PHE A 570 38.76 5.61 0.61
CA PHE A 570 39.01 6.90 -0.01
C PHE A 570 38.53 8.07 0.85
N MET A 571 37.36 7.96 1.48
CA MET A 571 36.79 9.03 2.31
C MET A 571 37.49 9.21 3.67
N THR A 572 38.23 8.19 4.13
CA THR A 572 38.99 8.25 5.40
C THR A 572 40.42 8.77 5.27
N ARG A 573 40.90 9.00 4.04
CA ARG A 573 42.24 9.51 3.74
C ARG A 573 42.17 10.98 3.37
#